data_AF-A0A1F9KX05-F1
#
_entry.id   AF-A0A1F9KX05-F1
#
_cell.length_a   1.000
_cell.length_b   1.000
_cell.length_c   1.000
_cell.angle_alpha   90.00
_cell.angle_beta   90.00
_cell.angle_gamma   90.00
#
_symmetry.space_group_name_H-M   'P 1'
#
loop_
_entity.id
_entity.type
_entity.pdbx_description
1 polymer ?
#
loop_
_entity_poly.entity_id
_entity_poly.type
_entity_poly.pdbx_seq_one_letter_code
_entity_poly.pdbx_strand_id
1 'polypeptide(L)'
;MKDKPFYILETLDSFFEQKKNEFLAALYRKDFQEAGIIHGQIFRYAAENPEFNENTEKCINQIQTALRRYRKVLINQGPASLRETGKGLKSLLARRIRNMHRNIRHVEFEEWKARLDLTPCQENLVFKTAMTFQLTSGCSNFCRRCNEWALPGVRSHFSYPAVIRILNRIKDAANPEISLYGASDPLDWEDKGKDVADLIDQLNAISLEYSVLTKVPRGKECLFTRLVKNRSNLSVSITSKNKTRIQGIEDGLNSSFSKQHDLDELLIPAGLDEDFVTVKPSITDGYGTEITPDGAFIIIPAFTSALYPQGHKKIPITGKTDFFPVKKTGRTALLVDYFKPLEGYDLHQNHCYLPVLLDVQVESLILDNGSDELTPPGMRSLKEYFSIFDEKARLQRKKLGPTVLGNLKKQFLSETSFKKLPAQTKTVYQKKINSHLDLCKPHKCLAAKLYAVSFFLDAVSAYQMKNPVKVEMMLFFLKGEKAGLLKMGPWVEERRLEELISDPDTDVFKILRFYIIRLLEGAKTHMVDSFLASHPAAYDPIGDMFIYRT
;
A
#
# COMPACT_ATOMS: atom_id res chain seq x y z
N MET A 1 -28.96 17.45 8.97
CA MET A 1 -27.75 16.64 9.21
C MET A 1 -26.60 17.62 9.33
N LYS A 2 -25.93 17.69 10.48
CA LYS A 2 -24.75 18.56 10.64
C LYS A 2 -23.65 18.02 9.72
N ASP A 3 -23.01 18.90 8.95
CA ASP A 3 -21.90 18.60 8.06
C ASP A 3 -20.89 17.73 8.81
N LYS A 4 -20.77 16.46 8.41
CA LYS A 4 -19.67 15.64 8.92
C LYS A 4 -18.38 16.25 8.36
N PRO A 5 -17.35 16.44 9.19
CA PRO A 5 -16.07 16.91 8.67
C PRO A 5 -15.61 15.99 7.55
N PHE A 6 -15.30 16.59 6.40
CA PHE A 6 -14.64 15.90 5.30
C PHE A 6 -13.18 15.71 5.71
N TYR A 7 -12.82 14.51 6.13
CA TYR A 7 -11.43 14.15 6.37
C TYR A 7 -10.71 14.03 5.03
N ILE A 8 -9.56 14.69 4.89
CA ILE A 8 -8.78 14.67 3.65
C ILE A 8 -7.38 14.16 3.96
N LEU A 9 -7.10 12.93 3.55
CA LEU A 9 -5.74 12.42 3.51
C LEU A 9 -5.09 12.85 2.18
N GLU A 10 -4.24 13.88 2.22
CA GLU A 10 -3.50 14.32 1.04
C GLU A 10 -2.47 13.28 0.58
N THR A 11 -2.55 12.89 -0.69
CA THR A 11 -1.68 11.88 -1.33
C THR A 11 -0.69 12.49 -2.33
N LEU A 12 -0.35 13.78 -2.18
CA LEU A 12 0.50 14.50 -3.12
C LEU A 12 1.88 13.84 -3.25
N ASP A 13 2.30 13.64 -4.49
CA ASP A 13 3.63 13.11 -4.80
C ASP A 13 4.70 14.14 -4.41
N SER A 14 5.80 13.68 -3.83
CA SER A 14 6.99 14.52 -3.66
C SER A 14 7.56 14.92 -5.02
N PHE A 15 8.38 15.98 -5.06
CA PHE A 15 9.04 16.42 -6.30
C PHE A 15 9.72 15.26 -7.06
N PHE A 16 10.50 14.42 -6.36
CA PHE A 16 11.21 13.32 -7.00
C PHE A 16 10.29 12.18 -7.45
N GLU A 17 9.19 11.95 -6.74
CA GLU A 17 8.19 10.96 -7.15
C GLU A 17 7.42 11.43 -8.39
N GLN A 18 6.99 12.70 -8.41
CA GLN A 18 6.39 13.33 -9.58
C GLN A 18 7.34 13.27 -10.78
N LYS A 19 8.60 13.69 -10.61
CA LYS A 19 9.60 13.69 -11.70
C LYS A 19 9.97 12.28 -12.15
N LYS A 20 9.95 11.29 -11.25
CA LYS A 20 10.09 9.87 -11.62
C LYS A 20 8.96 9.46 -12.56
N ASN A 21 7.71 9.78 -12.22
CA ASN A 21 6.54 9.44 -13.02
C ASN A 21 6.58 10.15 -14.38
N GLU A 22 6.91 11.45 -14.42
CA GLU A 22 7.07 12.21 -15.67
C GLU A 22 8.19 11.62 -16.55
N PHE A 23 9.34 11.27 -15.96
CA PHE A 23 10.44 10.65 -16.67
C PHE A 23 10.04 9.32 -17.30
N LEU A 24 9.34 8.46 -16.56
CA LEU A 24 8.86 7.17 -17.06
C LEU A 24 7.79 7.33 -18.14
N ALA A 25 6.85 8.27 -17.99
CA ALA A 25 5.84 8.59 -18.99
C ALA A 25 6.50 9.02 -20.33
N ALA A 26 7.46 9.94 -20.28
CA ALA A 26 8.24 10.36 -21.46
C ALA A 26 8.96 9.17 -22.13
N LEU A 27 9.55 8.26 -21.34
CA LEU A 27 10.15 7.03 -21.86
C LEU A 27 9.13 6.12 -22.56
N TYR A 28 7.91 5.98 -22.02
CA TYR A 28 6.85 5.15 -22.61
C TYR A 28 6.32 5.73 -23.91
N ARG A 29 6.23 7.06 -24.03
CA ARG A 29 5.91 7.77 -25.28
C ARG A 29 7.04 7.77 -26.30
N LYS A 30 8.24 7.35 -25.89
CA LYS A 30 9.48 7.46 -26.68
C LYS A 30 9.90 8.91 -26.95
N ASP A 31 9.46 9.85 -26.12
CA ASP A 31 9.97 11.23 -26.16
C ASP A 31 11.26 11.32 -25.33
N PHE A 32 12.36 10.91 -25.97
CA PHE A 32 13.66 10.87 -25.32
C PHE A 32 14.28 12.25 -25.09
N GLN A 33 13.80 13.28 -25.78
CA GLN A 33 14.23 14.66 -25.56
C GLN A 33 13.62 15.20 -24.26
N GLU A 34 12.31 15.05 -24.11
CA GLU A 34 11.61 15.39 -22.87
C GLU A 34 12.16 14.60 -21.67
N ALA A 35 12.39 13.29 -21.83
CA ALA A 35 13.01 12.47 -20.79
C ALA A 35 14.39 13.02 -20.37
N GLY A 36 15.18 13.54 -21.32
CA GLY A 36 16.46 14.19 -21.03
C GLY A 36 16.33 15.51 -20.28
N ILE A 37 15.34 16.35 -20.63
CA ILE A 37 15.04 17.60 -19.94
C ILE A 37 14.63 17.31 -18.50
N ILE A 38 13.70 16.37 -18.28
CA ILE A 38 13.22 15.97 -16.95
C ILE A 38 14.40 15.42 -16.12
N HIS A 39 15.23 14.56 -16.70
CA HIS A 39 16.42 14.03 -16.02
C HIS A 39 17.41 15.15 -15.63
N GLY A 40 17.57 16.17 -16.48
CA GLY A 40 18.36 17.37 -16.16
C GLY A 40 17.80 18.16 -14.97
N GLN A 41 16.48 18.32 -14.89
CA GLN A 41 15.80 18.96 -13.75
C GLN A 41 16.02 18.17 -12.46
N ILE A 42 15.88 16.84 -12.50
CA ILE A 42 16.13 15.94 -11.36
C ILE A 42 17.57 16.12 -10.87
N PHE A 43 18.55 16.10 -11.77
CA PHE A 43 19.96 16.25 -11.41
C PHE A 43 20.24 17.61 -10.76
N ARG A 44 19.73 18.71 -11.34
CA ARG A 44 19.92 20.06 -10.81
C ARG A 44 19.34 20.18 -9.40
N TYR A 45 18.09 19.76 -9.21
CA TYR A 45 17.44 19.80 -7.91
C TYR A 45 18.19 18.97 -6.86
N ALA A 46 18.64 17.76 -7.23
CA ALA A 46 19.43 16.91 -6.36
C ALA A 46 20.80 17.51 -5.99
N ALA A 47 21.41 18.28 -6.90
CA ALA A 47 22.67 18.97 -6.65
C ALA A 47 22.51 20.18 -5.70
N GLU A 48 21.39 20.90 -5.82
CA GLU A 48 21.04 22.06 -4.99
C GLU A 48 20.53 21.65 -3.59
N ASN A 49 19.95 20.45 -3.47
CA ASN A 49 19.37 19.94 -2.23
C ASN A 49 20.06 18.62 -1.82
N PRO A 50 21.25 18.68 -1.19
CA PRO A 50 22.05 17.48 -0.94
C PRO A 50 21.50 16.56 0.17
N GLU A 51 20.49 17.01 0.91
CA GLU A 51 19.85 16.24 1.98
C GLU A 51 18.59 15.54 1.47
N PHE A 52 18.59 14.20 1.50
CA PHE A 52 17.42 13.39 1.17
C PHE A 52 17.05 12.47 2.33
N ASN A 53 15.75 12.34 2.61
CA ASN A 53 15.29 11.19 3.37
C ASN A 53 15.43 9.90 2.54
N GLU A 54 15.24 8.76 3.19
CA GLU A 54 15.32 7.43 2.60
C GLU A 54 14.41 7.29 1.37
N ASN A 55 13.14 7.72 1.48
CA ASN A 55 12.16 7.61 0.41
C ASN A 55 12.53 8.44 -0.84
N THR A 56 13.13 9.61 -0.62
CA THR A 56 13.63 10.46 -1.70
C THR A 56 14.80 9.80 -2.41
N GLU A 57 15.77 9.27 -1.66
CA GLU A 57 16.90 8.55 -2.27
C GLU A 57 16.44 7.28 -3.01
N LYS A 58 15.42 6.57 -2.49
CA LYS A 58 14.77 5.45 -3.19
C LYS A 58 14.19 5.88 -4.54
N CYS A 59 13.48 7.00 -4.61
CA CYS A 59 12.97 7.54 -5.88
C CYS A 59 14.09 7.85 -6.88
N ILE A 60 15.19 8.45 -6.42
CA ILE A 60 16.35 8.74 -7.27
C ILE A 60 17.00 7.42 -7.76
N ASN A 61 17.12 6.42 -6.89
CA ASN A 61 17.63 5.09 -7.28
C ASN A 61 16.71 4.39 -8.30
N GLN A 62 15.39 4.55 -8.18
CA GLN A 62 14.43 4.07 -9.18
C GLN A 62 14.65 4.75 -10.53
N ILE A 63 14.81 6.08 -10.57
CA ILE A 63 15.14 6.84 -11.79
C ILE A 63 16.45 6.33 -12.42
N GLN A 64 17.51 6.14 -11.62
CA GLN A 64 18.79 5.60 -12.10
C GLN A 64 18.66 4.17 -12.64
N THR A 65 17.77 3.37 -12.06
CA THR A 65 17.50 1.99 -12.51
C THR A 65 16.72 2.00 -13.82
N ALA A 66 15.71 2.87 -13.96
CA ALA A 66 14.99 3.10 -15.22
C ALA A 66 15.95 3.58 -16.32
N LEU A 67 16.76 4.59 -16.04
CA LEU A 67 17.80 5.08 -16.95
C LEU A 67 18.71 3.94 -17.45
N ARG A 68 19.15 3.06 -16.55
CA ARG A 68 19.98 1.90 -16.91
C ARG A 68 19.23 0.91 -17.80
N ARG A 69 17.96 0.66 -17.53
CA ARG A 69 17.10 -0.26 -18.30
C ARG A 69 16.89 0.25 -19.72
N TYR A 70 16.65 1.54 -19.90
CA TYR A 70 16.44 2.20 -21.19
C TYR A 70 17.72 2.71 -21.86
N ARG A 71 18.90 2.42 -21.27
CA ARG A 71 20.20 2.98 -21.69
C ARG A 71 20.48 2.85 -23.18
N LYS A 72 20.22 1.68 -23.78
CA LYS A 72 20.53 1.44 -25.21
C LYS A 72 19.76 2.42 -26.11
N VAL A 73 18.48 2.62 -25.83
CA VAL A 73 17.61 3.51 -26.63
C VAL A 73 17.98 4.97 -26.38
N LEU A 74 18.16 5.35 -25.11
CA LEU A 74 18.54 6.71 -24.72
C LEU A 74 19.92 7.13 -25.26
N ILE A 75 20.84 6.19 -25.42
CA ILE A 75 22.15 6.43 -26.02
C ILE A 75 22.04 6.79 -27.51
N ASN A 76 21.11 6.16 -28.22
CA ASN A 76 20.99 6.29 -29.67
C ASN A 76 20.06 7.45 -30.07
N GLN A 77 19.06 7.76 -29.25
CA GLN A 77 17.95 8.65 -29.61
C GLN A 77 17.72 9.79 -28.59
N GLY A 78 18.35 9.73 -27.42
CA GLY A 78 18.24 10.75 -26.39
C GLY A 78 19.33 11.83 -26.52
N PRO A 79 19.19 12.94 -25.77
CA PRO A 79 20.18 14.01 -25.77
C PRO A 79 21.50 13.58 -25.12
N ALA A 80 22.63 14.11 -25.62
CA ALA A 80 23.96 13.77 -25.12
C ALA A 80 24.15 14.08 -23.62
N SER A 81 23.52 15.16 -23.14
CA SER A 81 23.53 15.63 -21.74
C SER A 81 22.97 14.60 -20.75
N LEU A 82 22.14 13.66 -21.21
CA LEU A 82 21.54 12.62 -20.38
C LEU A 82 22.60 11.66 -19.82
N ARG A 83 23.67 11.39 -20.59
CA ARG A 83 24.81 10.61 -20.09
C ARG A 83 25.57 11.34 -18.99
N GLU A 84 25.77 12.63 -19.14
CA GLU A 84 26.53 13.47 -18.21
C GLU A 84 25.76 13.66 -16.90
N THR A 85 24.49 14.05 -16.99
CA THR A 85 23.59 14.17 -15.83
C THR A 85 23.41 12.82 -15.13
N GLY A 86 23.31 11.71 -15.87
CA GLY A 86 23.26 10.36 -15.31
C GLY A 86 24.52 10.00 -14.51
N LYS A 87 25.72 10.28 -15.06
CA LYS A 87 26.99 10.10 -14.32
C LYS A 87 27.08 11.04 -13.11
N GLY A 88 26.63 12.28 -13.24
CA GLY A 88 26.63 13.28 -12.18
C GLY A 88 25.77 12.83 -11.00
N LEU A 89 24.54 12.40 -11.26
CA LEU A 89 23.62 11.92 -10.24
C LEU A 89 24.16 10.66 -9.53
N LYS A 90 24.71 9.70 -10.29
CA LYS A 90 25.38 8.52 -9.70
C LYS A 90 26.55 8.91 -8.79
N SER A 91 27.37 9.87 -9.21
CA SER A 91 28.51 10.36 -8.41
C SER A 91 28.05 11.07 -7.14
N LEU A 92 26.96 11.83 -7.20
CA LEU A 92 26.36 12.50 -6.06
C LEU A 92 25.90 11.48 -5.02
N LEU A 93 25.11 10.47 -5.44
CA LEU A 93 24.68 9.39 -4.56
C LEU A 93 25.86 8.62 -3.97
N ALA A 94 26.87 8.26 -4.77
CA ALA A 94 28.05 7.54 -4.29
C ALA A 94 28.84 8.34 -3.24
N ARG A 95 28.98 9.66 -3.42
CA ARG A 95 29.62 10.55 -2.44
C ARG A 95 28.82 10.58 -1.14
N ARG A 96 27.49 10.69 -1.24
CA ARG A 96 26.59 10.68 -0.09
C ARG A 96 26.67 9.39 0.71
N ILE A 97 26.61 8.26 0.02
CA ILE A 97 26.78 6.92 0.60
C ILE A 97 28.09 6.85 1.41
N ARG A 98 29.20 7.33 0.86
CA ARG A 98 30.48 7.33 1.60
C ARG A 98 30.44 8.22 2.84
N ASN A 99 29.80 9.38 2.77
CA ASN A 99 29.69 10.29 3.91
C ASN A 99 28.81 9.72 5.02
N MET A 100 27.64 9.17 4.69
CA MET A 100 26.72 8.61 5.70
C MET A 100 27.25 7.33 6.35
N HIS A 101 28.08 6.53 5.65
CA HIS A 101 28.74 5.38 6.29
C HIS A 101 29.81 5.77 7.30
N ARG A 102 30.43 6.95 7.13
CA ARG A 102 31.43 7.46 8.09
C ARG A 102 30.75 8.09 9.31
N ASN A 103 29.60 8.74 9.09
CA ASN A 103 28.86 9.46 10.10
C ASN A 103 27.41 8.96 10.12
N ILE A 104 27.20 7.80 10.76
CA ILE A 104 25.85 7.27 10.97
C ILE A 104 25.10 8.25 11.88
N ARG A 105 23.91 8.68 11.46
CA ARG A 105 23.10 9.62 12.25
C ARG A 105 22.38 8.88 13.38
N HIS A 106 22.57 9.35 14.61
CA HIS A 106 21.81 8.92 15.77
C HIS A 106 20.58 9.83 15.90
N VAL A 107 19.40 9.24 15.99
CA VAL A 107 18.13 9.96 16.07
C VAL A 107 17.56 9.83 17.48
N GLU A 108 17.47 10.95 18.18
CA GLU A 108 16.85 11.03 19.50
C GLU A 108 15.33 11.19 19.39
N PHE A 109 14.59 10.76 20.42
CA PHE A 109 13.13 10.80 20.41
C PHE A 109 12.58 12.22 20.23
N GLU A 110 13.11 13.18 20.99
CA GLU A 110 12.63 14.57 20.92
C GLU A 110 12.94 15.22 19.57
N GLU A 111 14.08 14.88 18.96
CA GLU A 111 14.42 15.33 17.61
C GLU A 111 13.44 14.77 16.58
N TRP A 112 13.16 13.46 16.65
CA TRP A 112 12.21 12.80 15.76
C TRP A 112 10.80 13.37 15.93
N LYS A 113 10.34 13.52 17.17
CA LYS A 113 9.04 14.07 17.52
C LYS A 113 8.87 15.52 17.02
N ALA A 114 9.87 16.37 17.27
CA ALA A 114 9.84 17.77 16.84
C ALA A 114 9.77 17.89 15.31
N ARG A 115 10.42 16.99 14.58
CA ARG A 115 10.39 16.99 13.10
C ARG A 115 9.01 16.67 12.52
N LEU A 116 8.24 15.81 13.19
CA LEU A 116 6.90 15.45 12.72
C LEU A 116 5.86 16.55 12.99
N ASP A 117 6.11 17.39 14.00
CA ASP A 117 5.23 18.50 14.39
C ASP A 117 3.77 18.06 14.60
N LEU A 118 3.59 16.99 15.39
CA LEU A 118 2.28 16.40 15.66
C LEU A 118 1.68 16.91 16.96
N THR A 119 0.37 17.12 16.95
CA THR A 119 -0.39 17.27 18.19
C THR A 119 -0.33 15.99 19.04
N PRO A 120 -0.55 16.05 20.36
CA PRO A 120 -0.56 14.86 21.21
C PRO A 120 -1.55 13.78 20.76
N CYS A 121 -2.67 14.17 20.15
CA CYS A 121 -3.64 13.21 19.65
C CYS A 121 -3.15 12.49 18.39
N GLN A 122 -2.58 13.23 17.43
CA GLN A 122 -1.96 12.63 16.24
C GLN A 122 -0.81 11.71 16.62
N GLU A 123 0.04 12.12 17.57
CA GLU A 123 1.12 11.28 18.11
C GLU A 123 0.58 9.97 18.70
N ASN A 124 -0.50 10.03 19.49
CA ASN A 124 -1.14 8.81 20.00
C ASN A 124 -1.68 7.91 18.88
N LEU A 125 -2.24 8.48 17.81
CA LEU A 125 -2.76 7.73 16.66
C LEU A 125 -1.64 7.07 15.84
N VAL A 126 -0.47 7.72 15.69
CA VAL A 126 0.74 7.11 15.10
C VAL A 126 1.09 5.82 15.82
N PHE A 127 1.16 5.85 17.15
CA PHE A 127 1.52 4.69 17.96
C PHE A 127 0.43 3.62 18.00
N LYS A 128 -0.85 4.03 18.08
CA LYS A 128 -2.01 3.13 18.06
C LYS A 128 -2.11 2.33 16.76
N THR A 129 -1.73 2.94 15.64
CA THR A 129 -1.84 2.35 14.30
C THR A 129 -0.52 1.80 13.77
N ALA A 130 0.56 1.86 14.56
CA ALA A 130 1.88 1.38 14.16
C ALA A 130 1.87 -0.12 13.84
N MET A 131 2.19 -0.48 12.60
CA MET A 131 2.39 -1.88 12.19
C MET A 131 3.87 -2.24 12.11
N THR A 132 4.71 -1.25 11.77
CA THR A 132 6.14 -1.42 11.58
C THR A 132 6.91 -0.35 12.34
N PHE A 133 7.98 -0.77 13.02
CA PHE A 133 8.99 0.09 13.58
C PHE A 133 10.36 -0.27 13.00
N GLN A 134 10.77 0.51 12.00
CA GLN A 134 12.07 0.37 11.35
C GLN A 134 13.15 1.04 12.21
N LEU A 135 14.01 0.23 12.83
CA LEU A 135 15.02 0.69 13.79
C LEU A 135 16.17 1.49 13.15
N THR A 136 16.50 1.17 11.89
CA THR A 136 17.61 1.76 11.14
C THR A 136 17.15 2.18 9.74
N SER A 137 17.75 3.20 9.15
CA SER A 137 17.60 3.45 7.71
C SER A 137 18.75 2.80 6.95
N GLY A 138 18.43 2.15 5.83
CA GLY A 138 19.36 1.33 5.08
C GLY A 138 19.62 -0.06 5.69
N CYS A 139 20.26 -0.92 4.91
CA CYS A 139 20.44 -2.34 5.22
C CYS A 139 21.81 -2.84 4.77
N SER A 140 22.55 -3.50 5.66
CA SER A 140 23.86 -4.10 5.36
C SER A 140 23.82 -5.18 4.27
N ASN A 141 22.68 -5.87 4.11
CA ASN A 141 22.54 -6.94 3.11
C ASN A 141 22.40 -6.43 1.67
N PHE A 142 21.79 -5.25 1.48
CA PHE A 142 21.51 -4.60 0.19
C PHE A 142 21.19 -5.58 -0.96
N CYS A 143 19.97 -6.14 -0.93
CA CYS A 143 19.57 -7.18 -1.87
C CYS A 143 19.22 -6.59 -3.24
N ARG A 144 19.52 -7.34 -4.31
CA ARG A 144 19.12 -6.96 -5.68
C ARG A 144 17.60 -6.89 -5.82
N ARG A 145 16.92 -7.91 -5.27
CA ARG A 145 15.45 -8.07 -5.20
C ARG A 145 14.88 -7.56 -3.88
N CYS A 146 15.39 -6.44 -3.37
CA CYS A 146 14.85 -5.89 -2.14
C CYS A 146 13.54 -5.17 -2.46
N ASN A 147 12.43 -5.78 -2.08
CA ASN A 147 11.10 -5.22 -2.31
C ASN A 147 10.91 -3.84 -1.66
N GLU A 148 11.54 -3.62 -0.50
CA GLU A 148 11.51 -2.35 0.21
C GLU A 148 12.50 -1.30 -0.32
N TRP A 149 13.28 -1.64 -1.36
CA TRP A 149 14.34 -0.80 -1.92
C TRP A 149 15.34 -0.27 -0.87
N ALA A 150 15.66 -1.08 0.14
CA ALA A 150 16.55 -0.70 1.24
C ALA A 150 17.85 -0.06 0.72
N LEU A 151 18.25 1.07 1.32
CA LEU A 151 19.48 1.75 0.95
C LEU A 151 20.70 0.92 1.38
N PRO A 152 21.85 1.00 0.65
CA PRO A 152 23.00 0.14 0.95
C PRO A 152 23.67 0.51 2.28
N GLY A 153 23.71 -0.38 3.25
CA GLY A 153 24.31 -0.18 4.58
C GLY A 153 23.57 0.83 5.48
N VAL A 154 23.82 0.74 6.79
CA VAL A 154 23.17 1.57 7.81
C VAL A 154 23.54 3.04 7.64
N ARG A 155 22.52 3.92 7.65
CA ARG A 155 22.67 5.38 7.44
C ARG A 155 22.29 6.18 8.67
N SER A 156 21.24 5.77 9.34
CA SER A 156 20.79 6.33 10.60
C SER A 156 20.12 5.26 11.44
N HIS A 157 20.03 5.51 12.74
CA HIS A 157 19.25 4.67 13.64
C HIS A 157 18.74 5.48 14.83
N PHE A 158 17.69 4.97 15.47
CA PHE A 158 17.27 5.52 16.76
C PHE A 158 18.29 5.21 17.86
N SER A 159 18.47 6.14 18.80
CA SER A 159 19.19 5.87 20.05
C SER A 159 18.43 4.85 20.90
N TYR A 160 19.12 4.12 21.79
CA TYR A 160 18.46 3.18 22.70
C TYR A 160 17.35 3.84 23.54
N PRO A 161 17.57 5.01 24.18
CA PRO A 161 16.50 5.71 24.89
C PRO A 161 15.30 6.05 23.99
N ALA A 162 15.55 6.42 22.72
CA ALA A 162 14.48 6.71 21.79
C ALA A 162 13.65 5.47 21.45
N VAL A 163 14.30 4.33 21.18
CA VAL A 163 13.64 3.05 20.91
C VAL A 163 12.75 2.65 22.09
N ILE A 164 13.30 2.64 23.32
CA ILE A 164 12.54 2.27 24.52
C ILE A 164 11.31 3.17 24.71
N ARG A 165 11.47 4.48 24.49
CA ARG A 165 10.36 5.43 24.60
C ARG A 165 9.29 5.19 23.54
N ILE A 166 9.67 4.89 22.30
CA ILE A 166 8.72 4.56 21.23
C ILE A 166 7.95 3.28 21.56
N LEU A 167 8.63 2.22 22.00
CA LEU A 167 8.00 0.95 22.35
C LEU A 167 6.99 1.11 23.51
N ASN A 168 7.35 1.86 24.54
CA ASN A 168 6.42 2.17 25.64
C ASN A 168 5.21 2.96 25.14
N ARG A 169 5.40 3.95 24.26
CA ARG A 169 4.28 4.70 23.66
C ARG A 169 3.37 3.83 22.80
N ILE A 170 3.91 2.87 22.05
CA ILE A 170 3.13 1.87 21.29
C ILE A 170 2.27 1.03 22.25
N LYS A 171 2.86 0.56 23.36
CA LYS A 171 2.14 -0.19 24.38
C LYS A 171 1.04 0.65 25.06
N ASP A 172 1.34 1.89 25.42
CA ASP A 172 0.41 2.82 26.07
C ASP A 172 -0.77 3.19 25.17
N ALA A 173 -0.53 3.26 23.85
CA ALA A 173 -1.56 3.49 22.84
C ALA A 173 -2.46 2.25 22.58
N ALA A 174 -2.30 1.18 23.37
CA ALA A 174 -3.02 -0.08 23.28
C ALA A 174 -2.86 -0.79 21.91
N ASN A 175 -1.70 -0.62 21.28
CA ASN A 175 -1.36 -1.39 20.08
C ASN A 175 -0.95 -2.82 20.49
N PRO A 176 -1.56 -3.87 19.94
CA PRO A 176 -1.35 -5.23 20.41
C PRO A 176 -0.01 -5.83 19.97
N GLU A 177 0.54 -5.41 18.84
CA GLU A 177 1.73 -6.04 18.24
C GLU A 177 2.58 -5.04 17.44
N ILE A 178 3.85 -5.33 17.18
CA ILE A 178 4.69 -4.52 16.28
C ILE A 178 5.70 -5.35 15.49
N SER A 179 5.90 -5.03 14.22
CA SER A 179 6.98 -5.61 13.42
C SER A 179 8.23 -4.74 13.52
N LEU A 180 9.37 -5.31 13.90
CA LEU A 180 10.66 -4.58 14.00
C LEU A 180 11.46 -4.57 12.69
N TYR A 181 10.80 -4.80 11.56
CA TYR A 181 11.43 -4.88 10.25
C TYR A 181 10.71 -3.99 9.24
N GLY A 182 11.46 -3.44 8.29
CA GLY A 182 10.95 -2.63 7.19
C GLY A 182 11.95 -2.64 6.05
N ALA A 183 12.38 -1.48 5.58
CA ALA A 183 13.46 -1.35 4.61
C ALA A 183 14.88 -1.47 5.23
N SER A 184 15.02 -2.31 6.25
CA SER A 184 16.27 -2.52 6.99
C SER A 184 16.32 -3.94 7.58
N ASP A 185 17.50 -4.36 8.05
CA ASP A 185 17.61 -5.58 8.85
C ASP A 185 17.66 -5.20 10.34
N PRO A 186 16.79 -5.72 11.21
CA PRO A 186 16.78 -5.38 12.64
C PRO A 186 18.07 -5.73 13.38
N LEU A 187 18.83 -6.74 12.90
CA LEU A 187 20.12 -7.11 13.48
C LEU A 187 21.24 -6.09 13.17
N ASP A 188 20.99 -5.15 12.25
CA ASP A 188 21.90 -4.03 11.99
C ASP A 188 21.84 -2.95 13.09
N TRP A 189 20.79 -2.95 13.93
CA TRP A 189 20.64 -1.95 15.00
C TRP A 189 21.56 -2.24 16.18
N GLU A 190 22.34 -1.24 16.57
CA GLU A 190 23.20 -1.27 17.75
C GLU A 190 23.42 0.16 18.26
N ASP A 191 23.31 0.38 19.58
CA ASP A 191 23.59 1.69 20.19
C ASP A 191 24.28 1.49 21.55
N LYS A 192 25.51 2.01 21.70
CA LYS A 192 26.27 2.01 22.96
C LYS A 192 26.35 0.63 23.64
N GLY A 193 26.56 -0.43 22.84
CA GLY A 193 26.66 -1.81 23.33
C GLY A 193 25.33 -2.49 23.62
N LYS A 194 24.20 -1.85 23.26
CA LYS A 194 22.86 -2.45 23.21
C LYS A 194 22.52 -2.90 21.80
N ASP A 195 21.83 -4.03 21.69
CA ASP A 195 21.40 -4.59 20.41
C ASP A 195 19.92 -5.04 20.45
N VAL A 196 19.44 -5.63 19.35
CA VAL A 196 18.03 -6.03 19.25
C VAL A 196 17.59 -7.04 20.32
N ALA A 197 18.50 -7.82 20.91
CA ALA A 197 18.13 -8.72 22.02
C ALA A 197 17.73 -7.93 23.27
N ASP A 198 18.45 -6.84 23.59
CA ASP A 198 18.06 -5.95 24.70
C ASP A 198 16.67 -5.34 24.46
N LEU A 199 16.33 -5.04 23.19
CA LEU A 199 15.01 -4.53 22.82
C LEU A 199 13.92 -5.59 22.98
N ILE A 200 14.21 -6.83 22.62
CA ILE A 200 13.30 -7.96 22.78
C ILE A 200 13.03 -8.25 24.26
N ASP A 201 14.06 -8.19 25.11
CA ASP A 201 13.90 -8.33 26.56
C ASP A 201 12.96 -7.25 27.11
N GLN A 202 13.08 -6.01 26.62
CA GLN A 202 12.14 -4.93 26.97
C GLN A 202 10.71 -5.22 26.48
N LEU A 203 10.54 -5.67 25.24
CA LEU A 203 9.22 -5.99 24.66
C LEU A 203 8.49 -7.07 25.47
N ASN A 204 9.23 -8.09 25.89
CA ASN A 204 8.73 -9.13 26.80
C ASN A 204 8.32 -8.53 28.14
N ALA A 205 9.15 -7.66 28.72
CA ALA A 205 8.88 -7.02 30.01
C ALA A 205 7.61 -6.16 30.00
N ILE A 206 7.31 -5.48 28.89
CA ILE A 206 6.09 -4.68 28.74
C ILE A 206 4.92 -5.45 28.12
N SER A 207 5.09 -6.74 27.82
CA SER A 207 4.08 -7.61 27.19
C SER A 207 3.51 -6.99 25.89
N LEU A 208 4.41 -6.53 25.01
CA LEU A 208 4.07 -6.10 23.65
C LEU A 208 4.49 -7.19 22.68
N GLU A 209 3.52 -7.77 21.96
CA GLU A 209 3.81 -8.78 20.95
C GLU A 209 4.66 -8.17 19.83
N TYR A 210 5.59 -8.96 19.30
CA TYR A 210 6.49 -8.47 18.26
C TYR A 210 6.81 -9.54 17.24
N SER A 211 7.27 -9.11 16.07
CA SER A 211 7.89 -10.00 15.08
C SER A 211 9.18 -9.39 14.54
N VAL A 212 10.16 -10.27 14.27
CA VAL A 212 11.44 -9.91 13.68
C VAL A 212 11.63 -10.69 12.38
N LEU A 213 11.95 -9.99 11.30
CA LEU A 213 12.37 -10.61 10.05
C LEU A 213 13.80 -10.21 9.75
N THR A 214 14.66 -11.18 9.47
CA THR A 214 16.08 -10.91 9.22
C THR A 214 16.68 -11.78 8.11
N LYS A 215 17.75 -11.30 7.48
CA LYS A 215 18.63 -12.07 6.60
C LYS A 215 19.93 -12.51 7.30
N VAL A 216 20.06 -12.25 8.60
CA VAL A 216 21.25 -12.49 9.43
C VAL A 216 22.48 -11.85 8.79
N PRO A 217 22.71 -10.54 8.96
CA PRO A 217 23.89 -9.86 8.44
C PRO A 217 25.20 -10.58 8.80
N ARG A 218 26.23 -10.41 7.97
CA ARG A 218 27.57 -10.97 8.26
C ARG A 218 28.08 -10.40 9.59
N GLY A 219 28.57 -11.26 10.48
CA GLY A 219 29.06 -10.88 11.80
C GLY A 219 27.98 -10.81 12.88
N LYS A 220 26.70 -11.08 12.55
CA LYS A 220 25.57 -11.11 13.52
C LYS A 220 25.11 -12.53 13.84
N GLU A 221 25.89 -13.56 13.51
CA GLU A 221 25.58 -14.98 13.72
C GLU A 221 25.41 -15.32 15.21
N CYS A 222 26.30 -14.81 16.07
CA CYS A 222 26.22 -15.02 17.52
C CYS A 222 24.96 -14.38 18.12
N LEU A 223 24.64 -13.16 17.69
CA LEU A 223 23.43 -12.45 18.11
C LEU A 223 22.18 -13.21 17.70
N PHE A 224 22.08 -13.61 16.42
CA PHE A 224 20.98 -14.41 15.93
C PHE A 224 20.83 -15.74 16.69
N THR A 225 21.94 -16.43 16.96
CA THR A 225 21.96 -17.66 17.76
C THR A 225 21.42 -17.43 19.17
N ARG A 226 21.76 -16.30 19.82
CA ARG A 226 21.20 -15.93 21.13
C ARG A 226 19.68 -15.74 21.06
N LEU A 227 19.18 -15.04 20.05
CA LEU A 227 17.74 -14.82 19.86
C LEU A 227 16.97 -16.13 19.67
N VAL A 228 17.51 -17.05 18.86
CA VAL A 228 16.91 -18.38 18.65
C VAL A 228 16.87 -19.17 19.96
N LYS A 229 17.96 -19.20 20.73
CA LYS A 229 18.01 -19.89 22.03
C LYS A 229 17.01 -19.31 23.04
N ASN A 230 16.77 -18.00 22.96
CA ASN A 230 15.78 -17.30 23.77
C ASN A 230 14.34 -17.46 23.25
N ARG A 231 14.12 -18.23 22.18
CA ARG A 231 12.81 -18.46 21.55
C ARG A 231 12.10 -17.17 21.12
N SER A 232 12.87 -16.17 20.68
CA SER A 232 12.31 -14.92 20.16
C SER A 232 11.42 -15.17 18.94
N ASN A 233 10.35 -14.38 18.78
CA ASN A 233 9.46 -14.49 17.62
C ASN A 233 10.13 -13.90 16.37
N LEU A 234 10.86 -14.76 15.64
CA LEU A 234 11.63 -14.36 14.47
C LEU A 234 11.43 -15.31 13.28
N SER A 235 11.60 -14.73 12.10
CA SER A 235 11.65 -15.43 10.82
C SER A 235 12.90 -15.03 10.04
N VAL A 236 13.36 -15.93 9.18
CA VAL A 236 14.52 -15.71 8.32
C VAL A 236 14.09 -15.62 6.86
N SER A 237 14.62 -14.62 6.18
CA SER A 237 14.57 -14.52 4.72
C SER A 237 15.83 -15.12 4.11
N ILE A 238 15.69 -16.20 3.35
CA ILE A 238 16.84 -16.88 2.74
C ILE A 238 16.98 -16.49 1.28
N THR A 239 18.22 -16.20 0.90
CA THR A 239 18.67 -15.83 -0.43
C THR A 239 19.89 -16.67 -0.78
N SER A 240 20.27 -16.66 -2.06
CA SER A 240 21.54 -17.25 -2.50
C SER A 240 22.77 -16.76 -1.71
N LYS A 241 22.73 -15.53 -1.17
CA LYS A 241 23.86 -14.90 -0.46
C LYS A 241 24.03 -15.31 1.00
N ASN A 242 22.96 -15.76 1.67
CA ASN A 242 23.01 -16.11 3.10
C ASN A 242 22.67 -17.59 3.37
N LYS A 243 22.20 -18.36 2.37
CA LYS A 243 21.80 -19.76 2.53
C LYS A 243 22.82 -20.62 3.29
N THR A 244 24.08 -20.62 2.87
CA THR A 244 25.14 -21.41 3.54
C THR A 244 25.35 -20.99 5.00
N ARG A 245 25.27 -19.69 5.29
CA ARG A 245 25.39 -19.19 6.66
C ARG A 245 24.21 -19.64 7.51
N ILE A 246 22.99 -19.53 7.01
CA ILE A 246 21.79 -19.96 7.73
C ILE A 246 21.84 -21.48 7.97
N GLN A 247 22.19 -22.27 6.95
CA GLN A 247 22.35 -23.72 7.08
C GLN A 247 23.38 -24.10 8.15
N GLY A 248 24.54 -23.44 8.17
CA GLY A 248 25.54 -23.69 9.21
C GLY A 248 25.04 -23.39 10.64
N ILE A 249 24.14 -22.42 10.80
CA ILE A 249 23.52 -22.13 12.10
C ILE A 249 22.43 -23.18 12.42
N GLU A 250 21.61 -23.58 11.45
CA GLU A 250 20.61 -24.65 11.60
C GLU A 250 21.29 -25.97 12.05
N ASP A 251 22.38 -26.34 11.38
CA ASP A 251 23.18 -27.53 11.69
C ASP A 251 23.81 -27.43 13.09
N GLY A 252 24.42 -26.28 13.41
CA GLY A 252 25.06 -26.05 14.70
C GLY A 252 24.09 -26.03 15.90
N LEU A 253 22.82 -25.69 15.66
CA LEU A 253 21.76 -25.70 16.67
C LEU A 253 20.89 -26.95 16.64
N ASN A 254 21.07 -27.82 15.65
CA ASN A 254 20.18 -28.95 15.36
C ASN A 254 18.70 -28.54 15.34
N SER A 255 18.39 -27.43 14.66
CA SER A 255 17.06 -26.82 14.63
C SER A 255 16.81 -26.11 13.31
N SER A 256 15.56 -26.12 12.84
CA SER A 256 15.15 -25.36 11.65
C SER A 256 14.41 -24.08 12.04
N PHE A 257 14.62 -23.02 11.27
CA PHE A 257 13.98 -21.73 11.53
C PHE A 257 12.71 -21.53 10.71
N SER A 258 11.81 -20.68 11.21
CA SER A 258 10.70 -20.17 10.41
C SER A 258 11.25 -19.38 9.22
N LYS A 259 10.88 -19.79 8.00
CA LYS A 259 11.36 -19.19 6.74
C LYS A 259 10.20 -18.44 6.09
N GLN A 260 10.40 -17.16 5.77
CA GLN A 260 9.41 -16.40 5.01
C GLN A 260 9.49 -16.72 3.51
N HIS A 261 10.71 -16.93 3.01
CA HIS A 261 11.01 -17.48 1.68
C HIS A 261 12.37 -18.18 1.75
N ASP A 262 12.54 -19.21 0.93
CA ASP A 262 13.74 -20.04 0.86
C ASP A 262 14.61 -19.81 -0.38
N LEU A 263 14.10 -19.07 -1.38
CA LEU A 263 14.76 -18.75 -2.65
C LEU A 263 14.44 -17.32 -3.15
N ASP A 264 15.40 -16.70 -3.84
CA ASP A 264 15.27 -15.36 -4.45
C ASP A 264 14.18 -15.32 -5.55
N GLU A 265 13.85 -16.48 -6.13
CA GLU A 265 12.84 -16.64 -7.19
C GLU A 265 11.40 -16.55 -6.70
N LEU A 266 11.20 -16.75 -5.39
CA LEU A 266 9.89 -16.56 -4.76
C LEU A 266 9.58 -15.09 -4.47
N LEU A 267 10.57 -14.21 -4.61
CA LEU A 267 10.37 -12.78 -4.47
C LEU A 267 9.82 -12.20 -5.76
N ILE A 268 8.74 -11.43 -5.63
CA ILE A 268 8.23 -10.58 -6.70
C ILE A 268 9.38 -9.65 -7.12
N PRO A 269 9.81 -9.66 -8.39
CA PRO A 269 10.90 -8.79 -8.85
C PRO A 269 10.57 -7.34 -8.54
N ALA A 270 11.40 -6.73 -7.70
CA ALA A 270 11.31 -5.36 -7.22
C ALA A 270 12.72 -4.92 -6.78
N GLY A 271 13.05 -3.64 -6.96
CA GLY A 271 14.43 -3.18 -6.73
C GLY A 271 15.21 -3.04 -8.02
N LEU A 272 16.46 -3.50 -8.01
CA LEU A 272 17.37 -3.35 -9.14
C LEU A 272 17.03 -4.26 -10.33
N ASP A 273 16.12 -5.22 -10.14
CA ASP A 273 15.57 -6.07 -11.20
C ASP A 273 14.12 -5.71 -11.56
N GLU A 274 13.57 -4.63 -10.99
CA GLU A 274 12.26 -4.12 -11.37
C GLU A 274 12.21 -3.88 -12.87
N ASP A 275 11.14 -4.38 -13.49
CA ASP A 275 10.81 -4.03 -14.86
C ASP A 275 9.76 -2.91 -14.81
N PHE A 276 10.07 -1.80 -15.47
CA PHE A 276 9.19 -0.64 -15.51
C PHE A 276 8.09 -0.81 -16.56
N VAL A 277 7.59 -2.03 -16.80
CA VAL A 277 6.63 -2.27 -17.89
C VAL A 277 5.51 -3.23 -17.54
N THR A 278 5.63 -3.99 -16.45
CA THR A 278 4.60 -4.91 -15.97
C THR A 278 3.98 -4.44 -14.65
N VAL A 279 2.84 -5.05 -14.34
CA VAL A 279 2.15 -4.96 -13.06
C VAL A 279 2.21 -6.34 -12.44
N LYS A 280 2.54 -6.40 -11.15
CA LYS A 280 2.71 -7.63 -10.38
C LYS A 280 1.88 -7.54 -9.09
N PRO A 281 1.65 -8.68 -8.40
CA PRO A 281 0.97 -8.66 -7.12
C PRO A 281 1.58 -7.67 -6.13
N SER A 282 0.76 -7.20 -5.19
CA SER A 282 1.27 -6.42 -4.07
C SER A 282 2.27 -7.25 -3.27
N ILE A 283 3.39 -6.63 -2.89
CA ILE A 283 4.33 -7.23 -1.93
C ILE A 283 3.88 -6.95 -0.49
N THR A 284 3.26 -5.79 -0.26
CA THR A 284 2.84 -5.35 1.06
C THR A 284 1.35 -5.65 1.23
N ASP A 285 0.98 -6.33 2.30
CA ASP A 285 -0.41 -6.61 2.63
C ASP A 285 -0.93 -5.78 3.82
N GLY A 286 -0.04 -5.17 4.61
CA GLY A 286 -0.40 -4.40 5.80
C GLY A 286 -0.90 -2.97 5.54
N TYR A 287 -1.90 -2.56 6.32
CA TYR A 287 -2.37 -1.17 6.44
C TYR A 287 -2.01 -0.65 7.83
N GLY A 288 -1.52 0.59 7.92
CA GLY A 288 -1.21 1.21 9.20
C GLY A 288 -0.07 2.21 9.10
N THR A 289 0.56 2.47 10.24
CA THR A 289 1.68 3.40 10.34
C THR A 289 3.02 2.67 10.39
N GLU A 290 3.98 3.15 9.61
CA GLU A 290 5.38 2.79 9.69
C GLU A 290 6.17 3.92 10.38
N ILE A 291 6.95 3.57 11.41
CA ILE A 291 7.86 4.48 12.11
C ILE A 291 9.28 4.20 11.65
N THR A 292 10.01 5.24 11.23
CA THR A 292 11.39 5.15 10.74
C THR A 292 12.23 6.30 11.33
N PRO A 293 13.59 6.23 11.27
CA PRO A 293 14.44 7.35 11.72
C PRO A 293 14.21 8.65 10.94
N ASP A 294 13.64 8.55 9.74
CA ASP A 294 13.38 9.70 8.87
C ASP A 294 12.00 10.33 9.10
N GLY A 295 11.06 9.61 9.71
CA GLY A 295 9.72 10.08 10.02
C GLY A 295 8.71 8.96 10.20
N ALA A 296 7.42 9.30 10.17
CA ALA A 296 6.30 8.36 10.23
C ALA A 296 5.47 8.44 8.94
N PHE A 297 4.98 7.29 8.47
CA PHE A 297 4.27 7.17 7.21
C PHE A 297 3.03 6.30 7.36
N ILE A 298 1.92 6.72 6.77
CA ILE A 298 0.79 5.83 6.51
C ILE A 298 1.14 4.97 5.29
N ILE A 299 0.96 3.66 5.42
CA ILE A 299 1.21 2.69 4.36
C ILE A 299 -0.13 2.22 3.80
N ILE A 300 -0.30 2.38 2.50
CA ILE A 300 -1.44 1.87 1.74
C ILE A 300 -0.92 0.88 0.69
N PRO A 301 -1.24 -0.43 0.81
CA PRO A 301 -0.94 -1.45 -0.18
C PRO A 301 -1.36 -1.05 -1.61
N ALA A 302 -0.56 -1.49 -2.59
CA ALA A 302 -0.81 -1.26 -4.01
C ALA A 302 -0.17 -2.36 -4.85
N PHE A 303 -0.61 -2.55 -6.09
CA PHE A 303 0.11 -3.45 -7.00
C PHE A 303 1.55 -2.99 -7.23
N THR A 304 2.46 -3.96 -7.29
CA THR A 304 3.87 -3.68 -7.58
C THR A 304 3.99 -3.32 -9.05
N SER A 305 4.46 -2.09 -9.32
CA SER A 305 4.61 -1.55 -10.68
C SER A 305 5.58 -0.37 -10.66
N ALA A 306 5.85 0.22 -11.83
CA ALA A 306 6.67 1.42 -11.90
C ALA A 306 6.10 2.63 -11.11
N LEU A 307 4.78 2.65 -10.85
CA LEU A 307 4.15 3.64 -9.97
C LEU A 307 4.59 3.42 -8.52
N TYR A 308 4.45 2.19 -8.02
CA TYR A 308 4.86 1.78 -6.67
C TYR A 308 5.71 0.51 -6.70
N PRO A 309 7.03 0.64 -6.92
CA PRO A 309 7.91 -0.53 -6.99
C PRO A 309 8.03 -1.32 -5.68
N GLN A 310 7.57 -0.74 -4.56
CA GLN A 310 7.53 -1.39 -3.26
C GLN A 310 6.21 -2.11 -2.97
N GLY A 311 5.22 -2.03 -3.86
CA GLY A 311 3.88 -2.60 -3.62
C GLY A 311 3.06 -1.84 -2.58
N HIS A 312 3.37 -0.56 -2.33
CA HIS A 312 2.60 0.33 -1.47
C HIS A 312 2.90 1.80 -1.75
N LYS A 313 1.98 2.69 -1.39
CA LYS A 313 2.22 4.13 -1.24
C LYS A 313 2.56 4.43 0.22
N LYS A 314 3.66 5.17 0.44
CA LYS A 314 3.97 5.81 1.72
C LYS A 314 3.46 7.24 1.71
N ILE A 315 2.54 7.57 2.61
CA ILE A 315 1.98 8.92 2.79
C ILE A 315 2.61 9.51 4.06
N PRO A 316 3.40 10.60 3.97
CA PRO A 316 4.01 11.21 5.15
C PRO A 316 2.97 11.68 6.17
N ILE A 317 3.21 11.37 7.45
CA ILE A 317 2.41 11.89 8.56
C ILE A 317 3.00 13.24 8.98
N THR A 318 2.17 14.26 9.00
CA THR A 318 2.53 15.64 9.35
C THR A 318 1.46 16.24 10.27
N GLY A 319 1.69 17.45 10.79
CA GLY A 319 0.67 18.20 11.54
C GLY A 319 -0.66 18.40 10.80
N LYS A 320 -0.69 18.25 9.46
CA LYS A 320 -1.91 18.31 8.64
C LYS A 320 -2.70 16.99 8.55
N THR A 321 -2.14 15.87 9.01
CA THR A 321 -2.79 14.56 8.92
C THR A 321 -3.95 14.46 9.90
N ASP A 322 -5.19 14.33 9.41
CA ASP A 322 -6.41 14.29 10.22
C ASP A 322 -7.09 12.90 10.28
N PHE A 323 -6.55 11.93 9.52
CA PHE A 323 -7.07 10.58 9.38
C PHE A 323 -5.95 9.54 9.45
N PHE A 324 -6.17 8.47 10.23
CA PHE A 324 -5.22 7.38 10.41
C PHE A 324 -5.90 6.03 10.16
N PRO A 325 -5.46 5.20 9.20
CA PRO A 325 -6.13 3.96 8.90
C PRO A 325 -6.11 2.99 10.09
N VAL A 326 -7.19 2.21 10.21
CA VAL A 326 -7.21 1.10 11.15
C VAL A 326 -6.12 0.12 10.74
N LYS A 327 -5.22 -0.19 11.68
CA LYS A 327 -4.16 -1.16 11.47
C LYS A 327 -4.76 -2.52 11.09
N LYS A 328 -4.31 -3.09 9.97
CA LYS A 328 -4.67 -4.42 9.51
C LYS A 328 -3.40 -5.13 9.05
N THR A 329 -3.10 -6.28 9.64
CA THR A 329 -1.88 -7.07 9.41
C THR A 329 -2.22 -8.54 9.12
N GLY A 330 -1.36 -9.21 8.36
CA GLY A 330 -1.50 -10.63 8.01
C GLY A 330 -2.87 -10.97 7.42
N ARG A 331 -3.51 -12.05 7.92
CA ARG A 331 -4.80 -12.54 7.40
C ARG A 331 -5.91 -11.48 7.42
N THR A 332 -5.91 -10.57 8.39
CA THR A 332 -6.95 -9.53 8.46
C THR A 332 -6.82 -8.51 7.34
N ALA A 333 -5.59 -8.29 6.86
CA ALA A 333 -5.29 -7.35 5.80
C ALA A 333 -5.63 -7.92 4.42
N LEU A 334 -5.44 -9.24 4.21
CA LEU A 334 -5.88 -9.94 3.00
C LEU A 334 -7.39 -9.84 2.74
N LEU A 335 -8.19 -9.71 3.81
CA LEU A 335 -9.66 -9.59 3.70
C LEU A 335 -10.13 -8.18 3.36
N VAL A 336 -9.22 -7.21 3.20
CA VAL A 336 -9.57 -5.83 2.85
C VAL A 336 -9.84 -5.74 1.36
N ASP A 337 -11.06 -5.33 1.02
CA ASP A 337 -11.41 -4.93 -0.34
C ASP A 337 -10.78 -3.55 -0.63
N TYR A 338 -9.66 -3.52 -1.37
CA TYR A 338 -8.89 -2.29 -1.64
C TYR A 338 -9.67 -1.24 -2.47
N PHE A 339 -10.78 -1.65 -3.09
CA PHE A 339 -11.71 -0.80 -3.85
C PHE A 339 -12.87 -0.23 -2.99
N LYS A 340 -12.82 -0.36 -1.66
CA LYS A 340 -13.75 0.31 -0.73
C LYS A 340 -13.06 1.47 -0.01
N PRO A 341 -13.79 2.54 0.38
CA PRO A 341 -13.20 3.63 1.15
C PRO A 341 -12.56 3.15 2.44
N LEU A 342 -11.41 3.74 2.76
CA LEU A 342 -10.57 3.28 3.85
C LEU A 342 -11.22 3.55 5.21
N GLU A 343 -11.16 2.56 6.09
CA GLU A 343 -11.58 2.65 7.48
C GLU A 343 -10.42 3.18 8.34
N GLY A 344 -10.71 4.10 9.26
CA GLY A 344 -9.70 4.74 10.09
C GLY A 344 -10.25 5.44 11.32
N TYR A 345 -9.36 6.19 11.96
CA TYR A 345 -9.62 7.04 13.11
C TYR A 345 -9.50 8.50 12.70
N ASP A 346 -10.42 9.32 13.22
CA ASP A 346 -10.26 10.76 13.22
C ASP A 346 -9.39 11.25 14.39
N LEU A 347 -9.14 12.56 14.47
CA LEU A 347 -8.44 13.23 15.58
C LEU A 347 -9.15 13.16 16.95
N HIS A 348 -10.34 12.57 17.01
CA HIS A 348 -11.05 12.28 18.26
C HIS A 348 -11.05 10.78 18.58
N GLN A 349 -10.28 9.98 17.82
CA GLN A 349 -10.22 8.53 17.87
C GLN A 349 -11.56 7.83 17.56
N ASN A 350 -12.51 8.51 16.92
CA ASN A 350 -13.73 7.89 16.45
C ASN A 350 -13.42 7.05 15.20
N HIS A 351 -14.01 5.86 15.13
CA HIS A 351 -14.00 5.07 13.90
C HIS A 351 -14.81 5.79 12.82
N CYS A 352 -14.18 6.00 11.67
CA CYS A 352 -14.78 6.63 10.51
C CYS A 352 -14.28 5.98 9.22
N TYR A 353 -14.90 6.34 8.10
CA TYR A 353 -14.51 5.92 6.76
C TYR A 353 -14.25 7.16 5.94
N LEU A 354 -13.26 7.10 5.05
CA LEU A 354 -13.11 8.13 4.03
C LEU A 354 -14.37 8.20 3.15
N PRO A 355 -14.75 9.40 2.68
CA PRO A 355 -15.93 9.56 1.83
C PRO A 355 -15.69 9.07 0.38
N VAL A 356 -14.43 8.94 -0.02
CA VAL A 356 -13.97 8.58 -1.36
C VAL A 356 -12.78 7.61 -1.28
N LEU A 357 -12.38 7.04 -2.41
CA LEU A 357 -11.14 6.28 -2.55
C LEU A 357 -9.93 7.21 -2.58
N LEU A 358 -8.81 6.78 -2.00
CA LEU A 358 -7.52 7.44 -2.21
C LEU A 358 -7.02 7.21 -3.64
N ASP A 359 -6.18 8.12 -4.14
CA ASP A 359 -5.55 8.00 -5.47
C ASP A 359 -4.93 6.61 -5.69
N VAL A 360 -4.21 6.09 -4.69
CA VAL A 360 -3.59 4.74 -4.72
C VAL A 360 -4.59 3.58 -4.78
N GLN A 361 -5.78 3.75 -4.18
CA GLN A 361 -6.85 2.76 -4.28
C GLN A 361 -7.49 2.80 -5.68
N VAL A 362 -7.64 3.99 -6.28
CA VAL A 362 -8.14 4.14 -7.65
C VAL A 362 -7.14 3.57 -8.66
N GLU A 363 -5.84 3.80 -8.46
CA GLU A 363 -4.78 3.19 -9.27
C GLU A 363 -4.83 1.66 -9.19
N SER A 364 -5.01 1.09 -7.99
CA SER A 364 -5.17 -0.36 -7.82
C SER A 364 -6.43 -0.89 -8.51
N LEU A 365 -7.55 -0.16 -8.42
CA LEU A 365 -8.80 -0.49 -9.14
C LEU A 365 -8.60 -0.47 -10.66
N ILE A 366 -7.86 0.51 -11.19
CA ILE A 366 -7.55 0.62 -12.62
C ILE A 366 -6.61 -0.50 -13.07
N LEU A 367 -5.66 -0.92 -12.23
CA LEU A 367 -4.68 -1.93 -12.61
C LEU A 367 -5.15 -3.37 -12.40
N ASP A 368 -6.24 -3.59 -11.66
CA ASP A 368 -6.84 -4.92 -11.54
C ASP A 368 -7.49 -5.39 -12.85
N ASN A 369 -6.88 -6.41 -13.45
CA ASN A 369 -7.34 -7.06 -14.68
C ASN A 369 -8.18 -8.33 -14.41
N GLY A 370 -8.47 -8.64 -13.14
CA GLY A 370 -9.25 -9.79 -12.71
C GLY A 370 -8.54 -11.13 -12.86
N SER A 371 -7.20 -11.15 -13.00
CA SER A 371 -6.41 -12.38 -13.04
C SER A 371 -5.97 -12.83 -11.64
N ASP A 372 -5.98 -14.15 -11.45
CA ASP A 372 -5.49 -14.78 -10.21
C ASP A 372 -3.97 -14.60 -10.06
N GLU A 373 -3.25 -14.38 -11.16
CA GLU A 373 -1.81 -14.10 -11.16
C GLU A 373 -1.47 -12.75 -10.52
N LEU A 374 -2.38 -11.77 -10.65
CA LEU A 374 -2.18 -10.42 -10.13
C LEU A 374 -2.73 -10.25 -8.71
N THR A 375 -3.75 -11.04 -8.36
CA THR A 375 -4.44 -10.95 -7.07
C THR A 375 -3.75 -11.87 -6.04
N PRO A 376 -3.14 -11.33 -4.97
CA PRO A 376 -2.55 -12.18 -3.94
C PRO A 376 -3.57 -13.16 -3.35
N PRO A 377 -3.18 -14.40 -3.00
CA PRO A 377 -4.08 -15.37 -2.39
C PRO A 377 -4.79 -14.80 -1.15
N GLY A 378 -6.12 -14.85 -1.15
CA GLY A 378 -6.96 -14.34 -0.06
C GLY A 378 -7.45 -12.89 -0.23
N MET A 379 -6.85 -12.12 -1.15
CA MET A 379 -7.39 -10.82 -1.56
C MET A 379 -8.46 -11.03 -2.63
N ARG A 380 -9.52 -10.21 -2.59
CA ARG A 380 -10.61 -10.27 -3.58
C ARG A 380 -10.30 -9.36 -4.77
N SER A 381 -10.43 -9.88 -5.99
CA SER A 381 -10.37 -9.07 -7.21
C SER A 381 -11.71 -8.37 -7.51
N LEU A 382 -11.72 -7.33 -8.34
CA LEU A 382 -12.96 -6.68 -8.80
C LEU A 382 -13.88 -7.66 -9.52
N LYS A 383 -13.31 -8.58 -10.31
CA LYS A 383 -14.07 -9.63 -11.00
C LYS A 383 -14.80 -10.53 -10.00
N GLU A 384 -14.09 -10.98 -8.97
CA GLU A 384 -14.70 -11.75 -7.88
C GLU A 384 -15.74 -10.94 -7.11
N TYR A 385 -15.48 -9.65 -6.87
CA TYR A 385 -16.44 -8.75 -6.23
C TYR A 385 -17.74 -8.66 -7.01
N PHE A 386 -17.72 -8.52 -8.34
CA PHE A 386 -18.94 -8.46 -9.12
C PHE A 386 -19.72 -9.78 -9.13
N SER A 387 -19.03 -10.92 -9.02
CA SER A 387 -19.69 -12.24 -8.95
C SER A 387 -20.62 -12.40 -7.74
N ILE A 388 -20.45 -11.58 -6.67
CA ILE A 388 -21.33 -11.63 -5.49
C ILE A 388 -22.75 -11.15 -5.79
N PHE A 389 -22.96 -10.47 -6.92
CA PHE A 389 -24.26 -9.97 -7.36
C PHE A 389 -24.99 -10.94 -8.29
N ASP A 390 -24.32 -12.02 -8.71
CA ASP A 390 -24.90 -13.02 -9.60
C ASP A 390 -26.04 -13.79 -8.92
N GLU A 391 -26.95 -14.32 -9.73
CA GLU A 391 -28.13 -15.03 -9.24
C GLU A 391 -27.77 -16.22 -8.33
N LYS A 392 -26.72 -16.98 -8.69
CA LYS A 392 -26.21 -18.09 -7.88
C LYS A 392 -25.73 -17.60 -6.50
N ALA A 393 -24.96 -16.51 -6.45
CA ALA A 393 -24.47 -15.93 -5.21
C ALA A 393 -25.60 -15.36 -4.35
N ARG A 394 -26.59 -14.70 -4.96
CA ARG A 394 -27.80 -14.19 -4.30
C ARG A 394 -28.61 -15.32 -3.65
N LEU A 395 -28.85 -16.41 -4.39
CA LEU A 395 -29.58 -17.58 -3.88
C LEU A 395 -28.82 -18.25 -2.72
N GLN A 396 -27.49 -18.35 -2.82
CA GLN A 396 -26.66 -18.87 -1.73
C GLN A 396 -26.71 -17.96 -0.50
N ARG A 397 -26.63 -16.64 -0.67
CA ARG A 397 -26.79 -15.66 0.41
C ARG A 397 -28.13 -15.82 1.12
N LYS A 398 -29.22 -16.02 0.37
CA LYS A 398 -30.56 -16.29 0.92
C LYS A 398 -30.59 -17.57 1.76
N LYS A 399 -29.94 -18.65 1.31
CA LYS A 399 -29.81 -19.90 2.09
C LYS A 399 -29.05 -19.70 3.40
N LEU A 400 -28.03 -18.85 3.41
CA LEU A 400 -27.23 -18.53 4.61
C LEU A 400 -27.93 -17.57 5.58
N GLY A 401 -29.11 -17.04 5.23
CA GLY A 401 -29.85 -16.07 6.03
C GLY A 401 -30.05 -16.45 7.50
N PRO A 402 -30.51 -17.67 7.83
CA PRO A 402 -30.66 -18.09 9.23
C PRO A 402 -29.35 -18.01 10.03
N THR A 403 -28.23 -18.43 9.44
CA THR A 403 -26.91 -18.37 10.07
C THR A 403 -26.46 -16.92 10.28
N VAL A 404 -26.60 -16.07 9.28
CA VAL A 404 -26.21 -14.65 9.37
C VAL A 404 -27.05 -13.93 10.44
N LEU A 405 -28.36 -14.13 10.45
CA LEU A 405 -29.25 -13.54 11.45
C LEU A 405 -28.97 -14.09 12.85
N GLY A 406 -28.65 -15.38 12.99
CA GLY A 406 -28.20 -15.99 14.24
C GLY A 406 -26.93 -15.32 14.77
N ASN A 407 -25.95 -15.09 13.91
CA ASN A 407 -24.70 -14.41 14.27
C ASN A 407 -24.94 -12.95 14.67
N LEU A 408 -25.77 -12.21 13.94
CA LEU A 408 -26.14 -10.83 14.31
C LEU A 408 -26.89 -10.79 15.64
N LYS A 409 -27.80 -11.74 15.90
CA LYS A 409 -28.46 -11.86 17.21
C LYS A 409 -27.44 -12.12 18.32
N LYS A 410 -26.50 -13.04 18.12
CA LYS A 410 -25.44 -13.31 19.10
C LYS A 410 -24.57 -12.07 19.35
N GLN A 411 -24.21 -11.32 18.30
CA GLN A 411 -23.36 -10.14 18.41
C GLN A 411 -24.05 -8.98 19.16
N PHE A 412 -25.33 -8.72 18.89
CA PHE A 412 -26.02 -7.53 19.43
C PHE A 412 -26.91 -7.83 20.63
N LEU A 413 -27.35 -9.08 20.82
CA LEU A 413 -28.37 -9.47 21.78
C LEU A 413 -27.92 -10.65 22.69
N SER A 414 -26.62 -10.97 22.78
CA SER A 414 -26.12 -12.04 23.65
C SER A 414 -26.50 -11.86 25.12
N GLU A 415 -26.39 -10.63 25.60
CA GLU A 415 -26.53 -10.27 27.03
C GLU A 415 -27.73 -9.34 27.28
N THR A 416 -28.53 -9.04 26.25
CA THR A 416 -29.61 -8.08 26.34
C THR A 416 -30.73 -8.38 25.34
N SER A 417 -31.80 -7.60 25.40
CA SER A 417 -32.91 -7.70 24.44
C SER A 417 -32.98 -6.45 23.56
N PHE A 418 -33.57 -6.60 22.37
CA PHE A 418 -33.65 -5.50 21.41
C PHE A 418 -34.29 -4.25 22.01
N LYS A 419 -35.32 -4.39 22.85
CA LYS A 419 -35.99 -3.25 23.51
C LYS A 419 -35.05 -2.44 24.41
N LYS A 420 -34.08 -3.11 25.05
CA LYS A 420 -33.11 -2.51 25.99
C LYS A 420 -31.88 -1.93 25.29
N LEU A 421 -31.70 -2.17 23.99
CA LEU A 421 -30.57 -1.60 23.26
C LEU A 421 -30.64 -0.07 23.17
N PRO A 422 -29.49 0.63 23.22
CA PRO A 422 -29.39 2.05 22.87
C PRO A 422 -29.93 2.31 21.45
N ALA A 423 -30.50 3.49 21.23
CA ALA A 423 -31.13 3.84 19.95
C ALA A 423 -30.17 3.68 18.75
N GLN A 424 -28.93 4.18 18.88
CA GLN A 424 -27.92 4.06 17.84
C GLN A 424 -27.59 2.60 17.50
N THR A 425 -27.46 1.74 18.52
CA THR A 425 -27.21 0.31 18.35
C THR A 425 -28.39 -0.41 17.69
N LYS A 426 -29.63 -0.04 18.03
CA LYS A 426 -30.84 -0.55 17.36
C LYS A 426 -30.80 -0.23 15.86
N THR A 427 -30.48 1.01 15.50
CA THR A 427 -30.39 1.44 14.11
C THR A 427 -29.32 0.65 13.36
N VAL A 428 -28.13 0.47 13.92
CA VAL A 428 -27.06 -0.32 13.30
C VAL A 428 -27.49 -1.78 13.11
N TYR A 429 -28.06 -2.40 14.14
CA TYR A 429 -28.53 -3.79 14.09
C TYR A 429 -29.59 -4.01 13.01
N GLN A 430 -30.64 -3.17 13.00
CA GLN A 430 -31.69 -3.21 11.98
C GLN A 430 -31.13 -2.98 10.58
N LYS A 431 -30.23 -2.03 10.42
CA LYS A 431 -29.60 -1.73 9.13
C LYS A 431 -28.81 -2.93 8.60
N LYS A 432 -27.98 -3.58 9.44
CA LYS A 432 -27.24 -4.80 9.05
C LYS A 432 -28.17 -5.94 8.61
N ILE A 433 -29.29 -6.14 9.31
CA ILE A 433 -30.31 -7.12 8.91
C ILE A 433 -30.90 -6.76 7.55
N ASN A 434 -31.36 -5.52 7.40
CA ASN A 434 -32.01 -5.05 6.18
C ASN A 434 -31.07 -5.12 4.97
N SER A 435 -29.80 -4.71 5.13
CA SER A 435 -28.77 -4.82 4.09
C SER A 435 -28.59 -6.27 3.61
N HIS A 436 -28.53 -7.24 4.53
CA HIS A 436 -28.45 -8.65 4.14
C HIS A 436 -29.69 -9.13 3.38
N LEU A 437 -30.89 -8.81 3.90
CA LEU A 437 -32.16 -9.22 3.28
C LEU A 437 -32.39 -8.55 1.93
N ASP A 438 -31.99 -7.29 1.76
CA ASP A 438 -32.10 -6.56 0.50
C ASP A 438 -31.18 -7.18 -0.55
N LEU A 439 -29.95 -7.53 -0.19
CA LEU A 439 -29.05 -8.27 -1.08
C LEU A 439 -29.52 -9.68 -1.46
N CYS A 440 -30.60 -10.18 -0.86
CA CYS A 440 -31.26 -11.41 -1.28
C CYS A 440 -32.40 -11.19 -2.29
N LYS A 441 -32.82 -9.94 -2.53
CA LYS A 441 -33.89 -9.59 -3.48
C LYS A 441 -33.27 -9.22 -4.84
N PRO A 442 -33.78 -9.74 -5.97
CA PRO A 442 -33.18 -9.49 -7.29
C PRO A 442 -32.98 -8.00 -7.62
N HIS A 443 -34.03 -7.18 -7.51
CA HIS A 443 -33.99 -5.74 -7.84
C HIS A 443 -33.05 -4.93 -6.94
N LYS A 444 -32.97 -5.25 -5.64
CA LYS A 444 -32.05 -4.58 -4.70
C LYS A 444 -30.59 -5.00 -4.94
N CYS A 445 -30.36 -6.26 -5.25
CA CYS A 445 -29.04 -6.78 -5.61
C CYS A 445 -28.53 -6.13 -6.90
N LEU A 446 -29.39 -5.99 -7.91
CA LEU A 446 -29.09 -5.27 -9.14
C LEU A 446 -28.79 -3.78 -8.87
N ALA A 447 -29.60 -3.10 -8.06
CA ALA A 447 -29.34 -1.71 -7.69
C ALA A 447 -27.98 -1.53 -7.01
N ALA A 448 -27.61 -2.40 -6.07
CA ALA A 448 -26.29 -2.38 -5.43
C ALA A 448 -25.15 -2.59 -6.45
N LYS A 449 -25.34 -3.46 -7.44
CA LYS A 449 -24.40 -3.67 -8.56
C LYS A 449 -24.22 -2.39 -9.39
N LEU A 450 -25.32 -1.73 -9.74
CA LEU A 450 -25.31 -0.45 -10.49
C LEU A 450 -24.58 0.65 -9.70
N TYR A 451 -24.87 0.80 -8.39
CA TYR A 451 -24.19 1.78 -7.55
C TYR A 451 -22.70 1.50 -7.37
N ALA A 452 -22.30 0.22 -7.31
CA ALA A 452 -20.88 -0.14 -7.27
C ALA A 452 -20.16 0.30 -8.56
N VAL A 453 -20.72 -0.01 -9.73
CA VAL A 453 -20.16 0.43 -11.02
C VAL A 453 -20.10 1.96 -11.10
N SER A 454 -21.17 2.64 -10.69
CA SER A 454 -21.22 4.10 -10.68
C SER A 454 -20.14 4.71 -9.78
N PHE A 455 -20.00 4.22 -8.55
CA PHE A 455 -18.98 4.69 -7.61
C PHE A 455 -17.56 4.52 -8.18
N PHE A 456 -17.27 3.38 -8.82
CA PHE A 456 -15.95 3.12 -9.41
C PHE A 456 -15.67 4.02 -10.62
N LEU A 457 -16.65 4.21 -11.51
CA LEU A 457 -16.48 5.09 -12.67
C LEU A 457 -16.35 6.57 -12.27
N ASP A 458 -17.08 7.02 -11.25
CA ASP A 458 -16.95 8.38 -10.68
C ASP A 458 -15.53 8.60 -10.13
N ALA A 459 -15.03 7.64 -9.33
CA ALA A 459 -13.69 7.69 -8.78
C ALA A 459 -12.60 7.72 -9.87
N VAL A 460 -12.73 6.92 -10.92
CA VAL A 460 -11.79 6.90 -12.06
C VAL A 460 -11.86 8.21 -12.86
N SER A 461 -13.05 8.75 -13.09
CA SER A 461 -13.25 10.03 -13.78
C SER A 461 -12.57 11.18 -13.03
N ALA A 462 -12.82 11.29 -11.72
CA ALA A 462 -12.19 12.29 -10.86
C ALA A 462 -10.66 12.15 -10.83
N TYR A 463 -10.16 10.91 -10.74
CA TYR A 463 -8.73 10.63 -10.74
C TYR A 463 -8.05 11.02 -12.06
N GLN A 464 -8.70 10.72 -13.19
CA GLN A 464 -8.16 10.99 -14.53
C GLN A 464 -7.89 12.48 -14.76
N MET A 465 -8.81 13.34 -14.32
CA MET A 465 -8.66 14.80 -14.43
C MET A 465 -7.50 15.35 -13.59
N LYS A 466 -7.21 14.72 -12.45
CA LYS A 466 -6.20 15.16 -11.49
C LYS A 466 -4.79 14.64 -11.82
N ASN A 467 -4.66 13.47 -12.44
CA ASN A 467 -3.39 12.72 -12.51
C ASN A 467 -2.96 12.32 -13.94
N PRO A 468 -2.80 13.27 -14.89
CA PRO A 468 -2.58 12.96 -16.31
C PRO A 468 -1.32 12.10 -16.57
N VAL A 469 -0.23 12.37 -15.87
CA VAL A 469 1.05 11.63 -16.03
C VAL A 469 0.88 10.16 -15.62
N LYS A 470 0.21 9.91 -14.48
CA LYS A 470 -0.01 8.55 -14.00
C LYS A 470 -1.02 7.80 -14.87
N VAL A 471 -2.05 8.48 -15.37
CA VAL A 471 -3.00 7.92 -16.35
C VAL A 471 -2.26 7.39 -17.58
N GLU A 472 -1.31 8.16 -18.10
CA GLU A 472 -0.49 7.74 -19.23
C GLU A 472 0.34 6.49 -18.95
N MET A 473 0.98 6.43 -17.77
CA MET A 473 1.69 5.24 -17.32
C MET A 473 0.77 4.02 -17.24
N MET A 474 -0.45 4.19 -16.69
CA MET A 474 -1.43 3.10 -16.61
C MET A 474 -1.91 2.65 -17.99
N LEU A 475 -2.18 3.56 -18.92
CA LEU A 475 -2.50 3.22 -20.32
C LEU A 475 -1.38 2.41 -20.98
N PHE A 476 -0.12 2.71 -20.66
CA PHE A 476 1.00 1.91 -21.13
C PHE A 476 1.00 0.48 -20.56
N PHE A 477 0.72 0.31 -19.26
CA PHE A 477 0.61 -1.02 -18.64
C PHE A 477 -0.57 -1.81 -19.21
N LEU A 478 -1.69 -1.14 -19.47
CA LEU A 478 -2.94 -1.75 -19.93
C LEU A 478 -3.05 -1.90 -21.46
N LYS A 479 -1.98 -1.60 -22.22
CA LYS A 479 -1.99 -1.62 -23.70
C LYS A 479 -2.45 -2.96 -24.29
N GLY A 480 -2.12 -4.08 -23.64
CA GLY A 480 -2.52 -5.42 -24.06
C GLY A 480 -4.02 -5.66 -23.89
N GLU A 481 -4.55 -5.29 -22.72
CA GLU A 481 -5.98 -5.38 -22.40
C GLU A 481 -6.81 -4.46 -23.30
N LYS A 482 -6.37 -3.22 -23.47
CA LYS A 482 -6.99 -2.19 -24.31
C LYS A 482 -7.31 -2.69 -25.72
N ALA A 483 -6.36 -3.34 -26.39
CA ALA A 483 -6.54 -3.82 -27.75
C ALA A 483 -7.65 -4.88 -27.87
N GLY A 484 -7.87 -5.67 -26.81
CA GLY A 484 -8.97 -6.64 -26.73
C GLY A 484 -10.31 -5.96 -26.47
N LEU A 485 -10.35 -5.05 -25.49
CA LEU A 485 -11.60 -4.37 -25.08
C LEU A 485 -12.16 -3.44 -26.15
N LEU A 486 -11.31 -2.73 -26.90
CA LEU A 486 -11.80 -1.82 -27.96
C LEU A 486 -12.54 -2.54 -29.09
N LYS A 487 -12.34 -3.84 -29.28
CA LYS A 487 -13.13 -4.65 -30.23
C LYS A 487 -14.60 -4.78 -29.81
N MET A 488 -14.90 -4.60 -28.52
CA MET A 488 -16.27 -4.60 -28.00
C MET A 488 -17.00 -3.27 -28.27
N GLY A 489 -16.27 -2.22 -28.66
CA GLY A 489 -16.78 -0.84 -28.77
C GLY A 489 -18.11 -0.72 -29.49
N PRO A 490 -18.28 -1.22 -30.73
CA PRO A 490 -19.54 -1.10 -31.46
C PRO A 490 -20.75 -1.65 -30.70
N TRP A 491 -20.62 -2.82 -30.08
CA TRP A 491 -21.71 -3.45 -29.33
C TRP A 491 -21.98 -2.77 -27.97
N VAL A 492 -20.93 -2.27 -27.30
CA VAL A 492 -21.07 -1.58 -26.00
C VAL A 492 -21.62 -0.17 -26.17
N GLU A 493 -21.20 0.56 -27.21
CA GLU A 493 -21.53 1.97 -27.40
C GLU A 493 -22.96 2.20 -27.96
N GLU A 494 -23.61 1.16 -28.49
CA GLU A 494 -24.99 1.20 -28.98
C GLU A 494 -26.06 1.06 -27.88
N ARG A 495 -25.69 0.61 -26.68
CA ARG A 495 -26.62 0.32 -25.56
C ARG A 495 -26.37 1.25 -24.37
N ARG A 496 -27.41 1.49 -23.57
CA ARG A 496 -27.23 2.24 -22.32
C ARG A 496 -26.39 1.42 -21.34
N LEU A 497 -25.53 2.07 -20.58
CA LEU A 497 -24.69 1.41 -19.58
C LEU A 497 -25.51 0.62 -18.54
N GLU A 498 -26.63 1.18 -18.08
CA GLU A 498 -27.55 0.49 -17.17
C GLU A 498 -28.11 -0.81 -17.77
N GLU A 499 -28.44 -0.82 -19.06
CA GLU A 499 -28.94 -2.01 -19.76
C GLU A 499 -27.86 -3.09 -19.84
N LEU A 500 -26.63 -2.71 -20.17
CA LEU A 500 -25.49 -3.62 -20.22
C LEU A 500 -25.18 -4.23 -18.85
N ILE A 501 -25.22 -3.43 -17.78
CA ILE A 501 -24.95 -3.93 -16.42
C ILE A 501 -26.09 -4.83 -15.94
N SER A 502 -27.33 -4.55 -16.34
CA SER A 502 -28.51 -5.31 -15.91
C SER A 502 -28.71 -6.61 -16.67
N ASP A 503 -28.08 -6.75 -17.83
CA ASP A 503 -28.12 -7.93 -18.68
C ASP A 503 -27.41 -9.13 -18.02
N PRO A 504 -28.11 -10.25 -17.76
CA PRO A 504 -27.54 -11.42 -17.10
C PRO A 504 -26.49 -12.15 -17.96
N ASP A 505 -26.50 -11.96 -19.27
CA ASP A 505 -25.55 -12.61 -20.20
C ASP A 505 -24.29 -11.76 -20.41
N THR A 506 -24.23 -10.58 -19.79
CA THR A 506 -23.10 -9.66 -19.92
C THR A 506 -22.10 -9.80 -18.77
N ASP A 507 -20.82 -9.90 -19.12
CA ASP A 507 -19.72 -9.84 -18.16
C ASP A 507 -19.52 -8.38 -17.69
N VAL A 508 -20.15 -8.04 -16.57
CA VAL A 508 -20.12 -6.69 -15.97
C VAL A 508 -18.69 -6.21 -15.71
N PHE A 509 -17.78 -7.12 -15.35
CA PHE A 509 -16.39 -6.75 -15.14
C PHE A 509 -15.77 -6.25 -16.45
N LYS A 510 -15.97 -6.96 -17.57
CA LYS A 510 -15.50 -6.48 -18.89
C LYS A 510 -16.11 -5.15 -19.32
N ILE A 511 -17.39 -4.93 -19.03
CA ILE A 511 -18.05 -3.63 -19.30
C ILE A 511 -17.39 -2.52 -18.50
N LEU A 512 -17.19 -2.73 -17.18
CA LEU A 512 -16.50 -1.76 -16.33
C LEU A 512 -15.09 -1.48 -16.87
N ARG A 513 -14.32 -2.53 -17.19
CA ARG A 513 -12.97 -2.39 -17.76
C ARG A 513 -12.96 -1.60 -19.06
N PHE A 514 -13.91 -1.85 -19.96
CA PHE A 514 -14.07 -1.06 -21.19
C PHE A 514 -14.22 0.43 -20.87
N TYR A 515 -15.17 0.80 -20.01
CA TYR A 515 -15.39 2.21 -19.68
C TYR A 515 -14.24 2.85 -18.90
N ILE A 516 -13.55 2.11 -18.02
CA ILE A 516 -12.31 2.59 -17.38
C ILE A 516 -11.29 2.97 -18.44
N ILE A 517 -11.01 2.10 -19.43
CA ILE A 517 -10.06 2.40 -20.50
C ILE A 517 -10.49 3.64 -21.29
N ARG A 518 -11.79 3.76 -21.65
CA ARG A 518 -12.30 4.94 -22.37
C ARG A 518 -12.14 6.23 -21.58
N LEU A 519 -12.39 6.20 -20.27
CA LEU A 519 -12.16 7.34 -19.38
C LEU A 519 -10.68 7.73 -19.35
N LEU A 520 -9.77 6.76 -19.21
CA LEU A 520 -8.33 7.01 -19.20
C LEU A 520 -7.82 7.61 -20.52
N GLU A 521 -8.41 7.22 -21.66
CA GLU A 521 -8.10 7.82 -22.96
C GLU A 521 -8.60 9.27 -23.11
N GLY A 522 -9.35 9.79 -22.13
CA GLY A 522 -10.00 11.10 -22.23
C GLY A 522 -11.12 11.11 -23.29
N ALA A 523 -11.66 9.95 -23.65
CA ALA A 523 -12.80 9.88 -24.56
C ALA A 523 -14.02 10.51 -23.89
N LYS A 524 -14.75 11.37 -24.61
CA LYS A 524 -16.01 11.93 -24.11
C LYS A 524 -17.05 10.80 -24.02
N THR A 525 -17.26 10.28 -22.83
CA THR A 525 -18.22 9.23 -22.55
C THR A 525 -19.49 9.84 -21.98
N HIS A 526 -20.27 10.55 -22.81
CA HIS A 526 -21.59 11.09 -22.43
C HIS A 526 -22.47 10.03 -21.75
N MET A 527 -22.34 8.76 -22.12
CA MET A 527 -23.01 7.65 -21.48
C MET A 527 -22.59 7.42 -20.02
N VAL A 528 -21.30 7.58 -19.69
CA VAL A 528 -20.82 7.51 -18.31
C VAL A 528 -21.36 8.69 -17.52
N ASP A 529 -21.28 9.91 -18.05
CA ASP A 529 -21.80 11.10 -17.36
C ASP A 529 -23.30 10.97 -17.05
N SER A 530 -24.09 10.54 -18.04
CA SER A 530 -25.52 10.26 -17.88
C SER A 530 -25.80 9.14 -16.87
N PHE A 531 -24.98 8.08 -16.88
CA PHE A 531 -25.07 6.99 -15.92
C PHE A 531 -24.75 7.43 -14.49
N LEU A 532 -23.69 8.21 -14.28
CA LEU A 532 -23.31 8.77 -12.98
C LEU A 532 -24.39 9.72 -12.44
N ALA A 533 -24.96 10.57 -13.30
CA ALA A 533 -26.03 11.49 -12.93
C ALA A 533 -27.33 10.77 -12.52
N SER A 534 -27.65 9.65 -13.16
CA SER A 534 -28.83 8.83 -12.83
C SER A 534 -28.61 7.90 -11.63
N HIS A 535 -27.36 7.53 -11.34
CA HIS A 535 -27.00 6.58 -10.28
C HIS A 535 -25.93 7.15 -9.32
N PRO A 536 -26.12 8.34 -8.73
CA PRO A 536 -25.13 8.89 -7.80
C PRO A 536 -24.93 7.92 -6.63
N ALA A 537 -23.68 7.53 -6.37
CA ALA A 537 -23.38 6.44 -5.46
C ALA A 537 -22.50 6.88 -4.28
N ALA A 538 -22.70 6.22 -3.14
CA ALA A 538 -21.85 6.33 -1.96
C ALA A 538 -21.68 4.97 -1.29
N TYR A 539 -20.58 4.80 -0.55
CA TYR A 539 -20.35 3.61 0.25
C TYR A 539 -21.09 3.72 1.60
N ASP A 540 -21.87 2.70 1.95
CA ASP A 540 -22.47 2.54 3.25
C ASP A 540 -21.65 1.57 4.13
N PRO A 541 -20.89 2.07 5.11
CA PRO A 541 -20.04 1.23 5.95
C PRO A 541 -20.82 0.29 6.87
N ILE A 542 -22.08 0.61 7.21
CA ILE A 542 -22.87 -0.26 8.10
C ILE A 542 -23.35 -1.51 7.35
N GLY A 543 -23.90 -1.29 6.15
CA GLY A 543 -24.37 -2.33 5.24
C GLY A 543 -23.27 -3.02 4.44
N ASP A 544 -22.06 -2.45 4.42
CA ASP A 544 -20.91 -2.87 3.62
C ASP A 544 -21.24 -2.99 2.12
N MET A 545 -21.90 -1.96 1.57
CA MET A 545 -22.39 -1.94 0.19
C MET A 545 -22.42 -0.53 -0.38
N PHE A 546 -22.46 -0.43 -1.71
CA PHE A 546 -22.71 0.82 -2.40
C PHE A 546 -24.21 1.07 -2.53
N ILE A 547 -24.63 2.30 -2.21
CA ILE A 547 -26.03 2.73 -2.20
C ILE A 547 -26.17 4.07 -2.93
N TYR A 548 -27.41 4.47 -3.19
CA TYR A 548 -27.72 5.80 -3.70
C TYR A 548 -27.22 6.89 -2.74
N ARG A 549 -26.48 7.87 -3.27
CA ARG A 549 -26.04 9.07 -2.54
C ARG A 549 -27.23 10.03 -2.46
N THR A 550 -27.81 10.11 -1.26
CA THR A 550 -28.91 11.03 -0.91
C THR A 550 -28.47 12.46 -0.81
#